data_AF-A0A379SG07-F1
#
_entry.id   AF-A0A379SG07-F1
#
_cell.length_a   1.000
_cell.length_b   1.000
_cell.length_c   1.000
_cell.angle_alpha   90.00
_cell.angle_beta   90.00
_cell.angle_gamma   90.00
#
_symmetry.space_group_name_H-M   'P 1'
#
loop_
_entity.id
_entity.type
_entity.pdbx_description
1 polymer ?
#
loop_
_entity_poly.entity_id
_entity_poly.type
_entity_poly.pdbx_seq_one_letter_code
_entity_poly.pdbx_strand_id
1 'polypeptide(L)'
;MHIFTTSSCVWLRQGVAEALADDGVQARVTTITSLASPEASGLLSPGGSEQRVILLTFPPRRPTVCLRSMVFLLEWLKASRHLRCTGHIPCILWGSSQPDVTSGGLLSGTGLPVIPWKVQPHQLRQLLRRYADSKQQPAPPRVMPADSPGSGRPSLFPGGGHP
;
A
#
# COMPACT_ATOMS: atom_id res chain seq x y z
N MET A 1 -14.90 -7.15 -8.97
CA MET A 1 -13.83 -6.67 -8.06
C MET A 1 -14.49 -6.07 -6.83
N HIS A 2 -14.02 -6.40 -5.62
CA HIS A 2 -14.61 -5.88 -4.37
C HIS A 2 -13.62 -4.97 -3.64
N ILE A 3 -13.94 -3.68 -3.59
CA ILE A 3 -13.18 -2.66 -2.87
C ILE A 3 -13.79 -2.43 -1.50
N PHE A 4 -12.94 -2.50 -0.48
CA PHE A 4 -13.28 -2.16 0.89
C PHE A 4 -12.63 -0.83 1.25
N THR A 5 -13.41 0.14 1.74
CA THR A 5 -12.92 1.47 2.08
C THR A 5 -13.42 1.94 3.43
N THR A 6 -12.63 2.77 4.11
CA THR A 6 -13.03 3.46 5.35
C THR A 6 -13.84 4.73 5.11
N SER A 7 -13.94 5.15 3.83
CA SER A 7 -14.66 6.35 3.45
C SER A 7 -16.17 6.12 3.46
N SER A 8 -16.89 6.89 4.28
CA SER A 8 -18.35 6.96 4.26
C SER A 8 -18.88 7.89 3.17
N CYS A 9 -18.02 8.56 2.40
CA CYS A 9 -18.43 9.48 1.35
C CYS A 9 -19.12 8.74 0.19
N VAL A 10 -20.41 8.95 0.03
CA VAL A 10 -21.23 8.30 -1.01
C VAL A 10 -20.69 8.59 -2.41
N TRP A 11 -20.35 9.85 -2.69
CA TRP A 11 -19.81 10.28 -3.98
C TRP A 11 -18.48 9.61 -4.33
N LEU A 12 -17.58 9.45 -3.35
CA LEU A 12 -16.32 8.75 -3.57
C LEU A 12 -16.56 7.28 -3.90
N ARG A 13 -17.43 6.61 -3.14
CA ARG A 13 -17.75 5.19 -3.37
C ARG A 13 -18.39 4.97 -4.73
N GLN A 14 -19.34 5.82 -5.09
CA GLN A 14 -20.01 5.77 -6.38
C GLN A 14 -19.03 6.05 -7.53
N GLY A 15 -18.21 7.10 -7.42
CA GLY A 15 -17.21 7.44 -8.44
C GLY A 15 -16.16 6.34 -8.65
N VAL A 16 -15.75 5.63 -7.59
CA VAL A 16 -14.88 4.45 -7.72
C VAL A 16 -15.59 3.31 -8.43
N ALA A 17 -16.85 3.02 -8.06
CA ALA A 17 -17.63 1.95 -8.67
C ALA A 17 -17.80 2.20 -10.18
N GLU A 18 -18.18 3.43 -10.55
CA GLU A 18 -18.33 3.86 -11.94
C GLU A 18 -17.02 3.84 -12.71
N ALA A 19 -15.93 4.34 -12.10
CA ALA A 19 -14.61 4.31 -12.73
C ALA A 19 -14.15 2.90 -13.06
N LEU A 20 -14.65 1.87 -12.37
CA LEU A 20 -14.31 0.47 -12.61
C LEU A 20 -15.34 -0.30 -13.46
N ALA A 21 -16.59 0.18 -13.52
CA ALA A 21 -17.70 -0.46 -14.23
C ALA A 21 -17.59 -0.39 -15.76
N ASP A 22 -16.90 0.62 -16.28
CA ASP A 22 -16.74 0.94 -17.71
C ASP A 22 -16.12 -0.19 -18.58
N ASP A 23 -15.56 -1.23 -17.96
CA ASP A 23 -15.01 -2.41 -18.67
C ASP A 23 -15.90 -3.67 -18.53
N GLY A 24 -17.16 -3.53 -18.13
CA GLY A 24 -18.10 -4.65 -17.93
C GLY A 24 -17.89 -5.46 -16.65
N VAL A 25 -16.90 -5.09 -15.82
CA VAL A 25 -16.66 -5.69 -14.51
C VAL A 25 -17.43 -4.90 -13.45
N GLN A 26 -18.45 -5.49 -12.83
CA GLN A 26 -19.08 -4.85 -11.68
C GLN A 26 -18.07 -4.74 -10.53
N ALA A 27 -17.82 -3.49 -10.11
CA ALA A 27 -17.06 -3.19 -8.91
C ALA A 27 -18.00 -2.91 -7.75
N ARG A 28 -17.85 -3.67 -6.68
CA ARG A 28 -18.56 -3.42 -5.42
C ARG A 28 -17.67 -2.59 -4.51
N VAL A 29 -18.20 -1.50 -3.96
CA VAL A 29 -17.46 -0.64 -3.00
C VAL A 29 -18.18 -0.67 -1.66
N THR A 30 -17.62 -1.39 -0.68
CA THR A 30 -18.17 -1.55 0.66
C THR A 30 -17.44 -0.65 1.66
N THR A 31 -18.21 0.01 2.52
CA THR A 31 -17.63 0.75 3.64
C THR A 31 -17.29 -0.23 4.77
N ILE A 32 -16.10 -0.12 5.34
CA ILE A 32 -15.67 -0.87 6.51
C ILE A 32 -15.09 0.08 7.55
N THR A 33 -15.42 -0.13 8.81
CA THR A 33 -14.97 0.73 9.91
C THR A 33 -13.96 0.03 10.81
N SER A 34 -14.08 -1.29 10.95
CA SER A 34 -13.19 -2.14 11.73
C SER A 34 -13.17 -3.55 11.17
N LEU A 35 -12.12 -4.32 11.47
CA LEU A 35 -12.08 -5.76 11.16
C LEU A 35 -13.10 -6.60 11.94
N ALA A 36 -13.57 -6.11 13.09
CA ALA A 36 -14.61 -6.77 13.86
C ALA A 36 -16.03 -6.51 13.32
N SER A 37 -16.16 -5.64 12.31
CA SER A 37 -17.44 -5.27 11.74
C SER A 37 -18.01 -6.37 10.84
N PRO A 38 -19.34 -6.57 10.79
CA PRO A 38 -19.93 -7.60 9.92
C PRO A 38 -19.59 -7.38 8.44
N GLU A 39 -19.37 -6.13 8.02
CA GLU A 39 -18.96 -5.74 6.68
C GLU A 39 -17.56 -6.26 6.31
N ALA A 40 -16.70 -6.48 7.31
CA ALA A 40 -15.37 -7.08 7.13
C ALA A 40 -15.43 -8.61 6.91
N SER A 41 -16.57 -9.26 7.10
CA SER A 41 -16.73 -10.70 6.82
C SER A 41 -16.37 -11.04 5.39
N GLY A 42 -16.77 -10.18 4.43
CA GLY A 42 -16.41 -10.34 3.02
C GLY A 42 -14.92 -10.19 2.74
N LEU A 43 -14.21 -9.40 3.56
CA LEU A 43 -12.75 -9.24 3.48
C LEU A 43 -12.04 -10.50 3.97
N LEU A 44 -12.53 -11.09 5.07
CA LEU A 44 -11.90 -12.23 5.77
C LEU A 44 -12.31 -13.62 5.23
N SER A 45 -13.31 -13.69 4.36
CA SER A 45 -13.84 -14.97 3.85
C SER A 45 -12.77 -15.73 3.03
N PRO A 46 -12.28 -16.90 3.45
CA PRO A 46 -11.28 -17.64 2.68
C PRO A 46 -11.86 -18.10 1.33
N GLY A 47 -11.11 -17.91 0.22
CA GLY A 47 -11.42 -18.57 -1.06
C GLY A 47 -12.48 -17.92 -1.96
N GLY A 48 -12.73 -16.62 -1.85
CA GLY A 48 -13.55 -15.94 -2.86
C GLY A 48 -12.82 -15.86 -4.20
N SER A 49 -13.50 -16.20 -5.30
CA SER A 49 -13.01 -15.97 -6.68
C SER A 49 -12.92 -14.48 -7.03
N GLU A 50 -13.53 -13.62 -6.22
CA GLU A 50 -13.50 -12.18 -6.41
C GLU A 50 -12.19 -11.56 -5.93
N GLN A 51 -11.57 -10.75 -6.79
CA GLN A 51 -10.43 -9.91 -6.43
C GLN A 51 -10.85 -8.86 -5.40
N ARG A 52 -10.18 -8.86 -4.24
CA ARG A 52 -10.45 -7.97 -3.10
C ARG A 52 -9.34 -6.95 -2.95
N VAL A 53 -9.71 -5.71 -2.64
CA VAL A 53 -8.75 -4.62 -2.43
C VAL A 53 -9.19 -3.75 -1.26
N ILE A 54 -8.25 -3.36 -0.42
CA ILE A 54 -8.47 -2.35 0.62
C ILE A 54 -8.02 -1.00 0.07
N LEU A 55 -8.91 -0.01 0.08
CA LEU A 55 -8.67 1.35 -0.39
C LEU A 55 -8.89 2.34 0.75
N LEU A 56 -7.79 2.80 1.35
CA LEU A 56 -7.81 3.73 2.47
C LEU A 56 -7.70 5.16 1.97
N THR A 57 -8.61 6.03 2.40
CA THR A 57 -8.68 7.40 1.90
C THR A 57 -7.99 8.39 2.84
N PHE A 58 -7.18 9.28 2.25
CA PHE A 58 -6.43 10.34 2.94
C PHE A 58 -6.69 11.71 2.27
N PRO A 59 -7.92 12.23 2.37
CA PRO A 59 -8.27 13.53 1.81
C PRO A 59 -7.50 14.69 2.47
N PRO A 60 -7.14 15.74 1.71
CA PRO A 60 -6.53 16.93 2.27
C PRO A 60 -7.47 17.65 3.24
N ARG A 61 -6.93 18.21 4.33
CA ARG A 61 -7.67 19.03 5.32
C ARG A 61 -8.85 18.32 6.01
N ARG A 62 -8.83 16.99 6.07
CA ARG A 62 -9.89 16.17 6.69
C ARG A 62 -9.27 15.16 7.68
N PRO A 63 -8.70 15.64 8.81
CA PRO A 63 -7.91 14.80 9.72
C PRO A 63 -8.70 13.64 10.34
N THR A 64 -10.00 13.83 10.59
CA THR A 64 -10.88 12.78 11.13
C THR A 64 -11.05 11.59 10.19
N VAL A 65 -11.10 11.84 8.87
CA VAL A 65 -11.18 10.78 7.86
C VAL A 65 -9.85 10.05 7.76
N CYS A 66 -8.73 10.79 7.78
CA CYS A 66 -7.39 10.20 7.82
C CYS A 66 -7.19 9.31 9.06
N LEU A 67 -7.62 9.78 10.24
CA LEU A 67 -7.51 9.01 11.49
C LEU A 67 -8.26 7.68 11.39
N ARG A 68 -9.50 7.69 10.85
CA ARG A 68 -10.28 6.46 10.64
C ARG A 68 -9.54 5.46 9.73
N SER A 69 -8.97 5.96 8.64
CA SER A 69 -8.14 5.15 7.73
C SER A 69 -6.89 4.60 8.43
N MET A 70 -6.23 5.39 9.29
CA MET A 70 -5.05 4.93 10.05
C MET A 70 -5.39 3.88 11.10
N VAL A 71 -6.46 4.08 11.87
CA VAL A 71 -6.91 3.11 12.89
C VAL A 71 -7.18 1.76 12.23
N PHE A 72 -7.95 1.76 11.14
CA PHE A 72 -8.20 0.53 10.37
C PHE A 72 -6.91 -0.07 9.79
N LEU A 73 -6.00 0.76 9.26
CA LEU A 73 -4.72 0.28 8.73
C LEU A 73 -3.92 -0.48 9.80
N LEU A 74 -3.86 0.05 11.02
CA LEU A 74 -3.15 -0.60 12.13
C LEU A 74 -3.82 -1.93 12.52
N GLU A 75 -5.16 -1.99 12.54
CA GLU A 75 -5.90 -3.25 12.74
C GLU A 75 -5.55 -4.26 11.64
N TRP A 76 -5.59 -3.84 10.37
CA TRP A 76 -5.26 -4.67 9.22
C TRP A 76 -3.83 -5.16 9.24
N LEU A 77 -2.84 -4.32 9.54
CA LEU A 77 -1.43 -4.72 9.60
C LEU A 77 -1.16 -5.71 10.73
N LYS A 78 -1.87 -5.58 11.86
CA LYS A 78 -1.81 -6.58 12.95
C LYS A 78 -2.42 -7.90 12.51
N ALA A 79 -3.64 -7.89 11.97
CA ALA A 79 -4.35 -9.10 11.56
C ALA A 79 -3.66 -9.82 10.38
N SER A 80 -3.21 -9.08 9.37
CA SER A 80 -2.55 -9.62 8.16
C SER A 80 -1.28 -10.41 8.46
N ARG A 81 -0.55 -10.08 9.54
CA ARG A 81 0.60 -10.87 10.02
C ARG A 81 0.22 -12.29 10.46
N HIS A 82 -1.00 -12.45 10.97
CA HIS A 82 -1.55 -13.73 11.43
C HIS A 82 -2.34 -14.45 10.32
N LEU A 83 -2.88 -13.71 9.36
CA LEU A 83 -3.71 -14.19 8.25
C LEU A 83 -2.92 -14.73 7.04
N ARG A 84 -1.65 -15.16 7.23
CA ARG A 84 -0.77 -15.64 6.14
C ARG A 84 -1.37 -16.78 5.29
N CYS A 85 -2.42 -17.44 5.76
CA CYS A 85 -3.11 -18.54 5.07
C CYS A 85 -4.28 -18.09 4.17
N THR A 86 -4.74 -16.84 4.24
CA THR A 86 -5.99 -16.38 3.56
C THR A 86 -5.78 -15.65 2.22
N GLY A 87 -4.58 -15.70 1.65
CA GLY A 87 -4.24 -14.99 0.42
C GLY A 87 -3.88 -13.53 0.68
N HIS A 88 -3.01 -12.97 -0.17
CA HIS A 88 -2.58 -11.57 -0.06
C HIS A 88 -3.72 -10.65 -0.54
N ILE A 89 -4.24 -9.80 0.36
CA ILE A 89 -5.19 -8.75 0.00
C ILE A 89 -4.41 -7.42 -0.07
N PRO A 90 -4.31 -6.79 -1.24
CA PRO A 90 -3.57 -5.55 -1.40
C PRO A 90 -4.27 -4.38 -0.71
N CYS A 91 -3.47 -3.59 0.00
CA CYS A 91 -3.89 -2.36 0.65
C CYS A 91 -3.29 -1.16 -0.08
N ILE A 92 -4.13 -0.22 -0.50
CA ILE A 92 -3.79 0.94 -1.30
C ILE A 92 -4.20 2.20 -0.54
N LEU A 93 -3.30 3.18 -0.51
CA LEU A 93 -3.56 4.49 0.07
C LEU A 93 -4.00 5.43 -1.06
N TRP A 94 -5.13 6.13 -0.90
CA TRP A 94 -5.62 7.11 -1.87
C TRP A 94 -5.68 8.49 -1.24
N GLY A 95 -4.77 9.36 -1.64
CA GLY A 95 -4.66 10.69 -1.09
C GLY A 95 -3.26 11.25 -1.15
N SER A 96 -2.96 12.14 -0.20
CA SER A 96 -1.68 12.83 -0.17
C SER A 96 -0.52 11.86 0.09
N SER A 97 0.42 11.79 -0.84
CA SER A 97 1.78 11.25 -0.64
C SER A 97 2.68 12.20 0.15
N GLN A 98 2.23 13.44 0.41
CA GLN A 98 2.99 14.44 1.16
C GLN A 98 2.80 14.23 2.67
N PRO A 99 3.90 14.17 3.45
CA PRO A 99 3.89 13.98 4.89
C PRO A 99 3.52 15.28 5.62
N ASP A 100 2.44 15.96 5.24
CA ASP A 100 2.06 17.19 5.93
C ASP A 100 1.09 16.90 7.08
N VAL A 101 1.69 16.96 8.28
CA VAL A 101 1.16 17.19 9.63
C VAL A 101 0.18 16.14 10.18
N THR A 102 -0.59 15.46 9.35
CA THR A 102 -1.60 14.49 9.79
C THR A 102 -1.11 13.04 9.79
N SER A 103 -0.06 12.74 9.03
CA SER A 103 0.48 11.38 8.84
C SER A 103 1.87 11.18 9.44
N GLY A 104 2.53 12.21 10.00
CA GLY A 104 3.74 12.09 10.81
C GLY A 104 4.84 11.18 10.26
N GLY A 105 5.02 11.09 8.93
CA GLY A 105 5.94 10.12 8.30
C GLY A 105 5.54 8.64 8.42
N LEU A 106 4.45 8.32 9.13
CA LEU A 106 3.99 6.96 9.43
C LEU A 106 3.65 6.15 8.18
N LEU A 107 3.10 6.80 7.15
CA LEU A 107 2.78 6.17 5.87
C LEU A 107 4.03 5.94 5.01
N SER A 108 5.07 6.74 5.20
CA SER A 108 6.31 6.73 4.40
C SER A 108 7.18 5.49 4.62
N GLY A 109 6.90 4.68 5.64
CA GLY A 109 7.59 3.42 5.94
C GLY A 109 6.77 2.15 5.67
N THR A 110 5.51 2.27 5.23
CA THR A 110 4.62 1.11 5.07
C THR A 110 4.87 0.30 3.80
N GLY A 111 5.54 0.89 2.80
CA GLY A 111 5.75 0.28 1.49
C GLY A 111 4.45 0.09 0.68
N LEU A 112 3.33 0.68 1.13
CA LEU A 112 2.04 0.53 0.48
C LEU A 112 1.93 1.45 -0.76
N PRO A 113 1.29 0.98 -1.84
CA PRO A 113 1.06 1.78 -3.03
C PRO A 113 0.16 2.97 -2.72
N VAL A 114 0.52 4.12 -3.29
CA VAL A 114 -0.19 5.39 -3.11
C VAL A 114 -0.76 5.86 -4.44
N ILE A 115 -2.06 6.12 -4.46
CA ILE A 115 -2.76 6.80 -5.55
C ILE A 115 -2.92 8.27 -5.15
N PRO A 116 -2.53 9.24 -6.00
CA PRO A 116 -2.72 10.65 -5.70
C PRO A 116 -4.20 11.01 -5.64
N TRP A 117 -4.54 12.01 -4.81
CA TRP A 117 -5.94 12.43 -4.62
C TRP A 117 -6.60 12.89 -5.93
N LYS A 118 -5.86 13.62 -6.76
CA LYS A 118 -6.31 14.08 -8.07
C LYS A 118 -5.82 13.10 -9.13
N VAL A 119 -6.73 12.27 -9.64
CA VAL A 119 -6.44 11.27 -10.68
C VAL A 119 -7.66 11.16 -11.59
N GLN A 120 -7.44 10.96 -12.90
CA GLN A 120 -8.55 10.76 -13.82
C GLN A 120 -9.16 9.36 -13.62
N PRO A 121 -10.45 9.14 -13.91
CA PRO A 121 -11.12 7.85 -13.69
C PRO A 121 -10.42 6.66 -14.36
N HIS A 122 -9.94 6.83 -15.60
CA HIS A 122 -9.23 5.79 -16.32
C HIS A 122 -7.86 5.46 -15.69
N GLN A 123 -7.15 6.46 -15.17
CA GLN A 123 -5.89 6.27 -14.45
C GLN A 123 -6.12 5.58 -13.11
N LEU A 124 -7.18 5.97 -12.39
CA LEU A 124 -7.58 5.32 -11.13
C LEU A 124 -7.84 3.84 -11.35
N ARG A 125 -8.59 3.48 -12.41
CA ARG A 125 -8.84 2.09 -12.81
C ARG A 125 -7.54 1.32 -13.04
N GLN A 126 -6.66 1.86 -13.87
CA GLN A 126 -5.38 1.22 -14.20
C GLN A 126 -4.51 0.99 -12.97
N LEU A 127 -4.43 1.98 -12.07
CA LEU A 127 -3.66 1.87 -10.83
C LEU A 127 -4.28 0.84 -9.88
N LEU A 128 -5.60 0.87 -9.69
CA LEU A 128 -6.30 -0.08 -8.83
C LEU A 128 -6.10 -1.52 -9.31
N ARG A 129 -6.24 -1.78 -10.62
CA ARG A 129 -5.96 -3.11 -11.18
C ARG A 129 -4.51 -3.53 -11.03
N ARG A 130 -3.58 -2.64 -11.42
CA ARG A 130 -2.14 -2.91 -11.29
C ARG A 130 -1.78 -3.30 -9.86
N TYR A 131 -2.26 -2.56 -8.86
CA TYR A 131 -1.99 -2.87 -7.45
C TYR A 131 -2.77 -4.07 -6.93
N ALA A 132 -3.91 -4.39 -7.54
CA ALA A 132 -4.68 -5.58 -7.21
C ALA A 132 -4.02 -6.87 -7.74
N ASP A 133 -3.35 -6.80 -8.89
CA ASP A 133 -2.65 -7.92 -9.55
C ASP A 133 -1.21 -8.06 -9.07
N SER A 134 -0.58 -6.95 -8.68
CA SER A 134 0.78 -6.94 -8.15
C SER A 134 0.78 -7.56 -6.76
N LYS A 135 1.07 -8.87 -6.68
CA LYS A 135 1.53 -9.51 -5.44
C LYS A 135 2.64 -8.61 -4.89
N GLN A 136 2.39 -7.92 -3.79
CA GLN A 136 3.40 -7.04 -3.19
C GLN A 136 4.58 -7.91 -2.79
N GLN A 137 5.64 -7.92 -3.62
CA GLN A 137 6.92 -8.43 -3.19
C GLN A 137 7.33 -7.58 -1.99
N PRO A 138 7.61 -8.17 -0.82
CA PRO A 138 8.19 -7.42 0.28
C PRO A 138 9.48 -6.77 -0.25
N ALA A 139 9.63 -5.47 -0.03
CA ALA A 139 10.85 -4.77 -0.40
C ALA A 139 12.05 -5.58 0.15
N PRO A 140 13.06 -5.90 -0.67
CA PRO A 140 14.23 -6.59 -0.17
C PRO A 140 14.81 -5.75 0.98
N PRO A 141 15.21 -6.38 2.10
CA PRO A 141 15.82 -5.65 3.20
C PRO A 141 16.96 -4.82 2.62
N ARG A 142 16.95 -3.53 2.94
CA ARG A 142 18.00 -2.58 2.55
C ARG A 142 19.30 -3.15 3.12
N VAL A 143 20.07 -3.85 2.30
CA VAL A 143 21.41 -4.32 2.65
C VAL A 143 22.21 -3.04 2.82
N MET A 144 22.47 -2.65 4.08
CA MET A 144 23.52 -1.68 4.33
C MET A 144 24.79 -2.28 3.74
N PRO A 145 25.56 -1.53 2.93
CA PRO A 145 26.81 -2.05 2.41
C PRO A 145 27.67 -2.46 3.61
N ALA A 146 27.94 -3.76 3.71
CA ALA A 146 28.90 -4.30 4.66
C ALA A 146 30.26 -3.69 4.30
N ASP A 147 30.88 -3.00 5.27
CA ASP A 147 32.29 -2.69 5.23
C ASP A 147 33.06 -3.96 4.84
N SER A 148 33.67 -3.93 3.65
CA SER A 148 34.46 -5.04 3.15
C SER A 148 35.80 -5.09 3.89
N PRO A 149 36.19 -6.22 4.49
CA PRO A 149 37.49 -6.38 5.09
C PRO A 149 38.53 -6.76 4.02
N GLY A 150 39.58 -5.95 3.91
CA GLY A 150 40.96 -6.35 3.59
C GLY A 150 41.28 -7.03 2.25
N SER A 151 42.25 -6.45 1.53
CA SER A 151 43.52 -7.13 1.14
C SER A 151 44.10 -6.47 -0.11
N GLY A 152 45.39 -6.09 -0.06
CA GLY A 152 46.10 -5.57 -1.22
C GLY A 152 47.49 -5.04 -0.89
N ARG A 153 48.37 -5.90 -0.36
CA ARG A 153 49.82 -5.68 -0.44
C ARG A 153 50.23 -5.65 -1.92
N PRO A 154 51.17 -4.80 -2.31
CA PRO A 154 52.30 -5.36 -3.05
C PRO A 154 53.64 -4.83 -2.53
N SER A 155 54.53 -5.78 -2.22
CA SER A 155 55.97 -5.57 -2.18
C SER A 155 56.47 -5.31 -3.60
N LEU A 156 57.38 -4.35 -3.80
CA LEU A 156 58.40 -4.35 -4.87
C LEU A 156 59.41 -3.20 -4.62
N PHE A 157 60.61 -3.57 -4.14
CA PHE A 157 61.87 -2.87 -4.41
C PHE A 157 62.22 -3.04 -5.90
N PRO A 158 62.88 -2.05 -6.55
CA PRO A 158 64.36 -1.91 -6.54
C PRO A 158 64.78 -0.42 -6.39
N GLY A 159 65.95 0.00 -5.89
CA GLY A 159 67.32 -0.35 -6.26
C GLY A 159 67.99 0.83 -7.01
N GLY A 160 68.84 1.62 -6.33
CA GLY A 160 69.97 2.37 -6.92
C GLY A 160 69.84 3.90 -7.14
N GLY A 161 70.80 4.68 -6.60
CA GLY A 161 71.17 6.00 -7.15
C GLY A 161 71.53 7.10 -6.13
N HIS A 162 72.81 7.18 -5.76
CA HIS A 162 73.51 8.32 -5.12
C HIS A 162 73.50 9.58 -6.04
N PRO A 163 73.85 10.81 -5.58
CA PRO A 163 75.02 11.16 -4.76
C PRO A 163 74.72 11.80 -3.40
#